data_AF-A0A1N6JFU6-F1
#
_entry.id   AF-A0A1N6JFU6-F1
#
_cell.length_a   1.000
_cell.length_b   1.000
_cell.length_c   1.000
_cell.angle_alpha   90.00
_cell.angle_beta   90.00
_cell.angle_gamma   90.00
#
_symmetry.space_group_name_H-M   'P 1'
#
loop_
_entity.id
_entity.type
_entity.pdbx_description
1 polymer ?
#
loop_
_entity_poly.entity_id
_entity_poly.type
_entity_poly.pdbx_seq_one_letter_code
_entity_poly.pdbx_strand_id
1 'polypeptide(L)'
;MVNEEAKSDLWDKKTKPRGYVDSIEIVLGFLQLSGWAVNDKLEPVFNLTVVLDNNELAIWELKRVTRNDVSKFLKNASPLCGFIILIPLALIPKSAKVLNVIAKDSSSTHSTKLREGHDAKINWDYVRGTQNVTSSWLKQKTLEMPSRISDSKRVSIPNFTAIYGASNSGKTTLCKHLSSLENGIISIHADNIFDLKIAPNLDNRMDFWEPKIRDLPEHFNITKYIDSASYNHELFVQHLSAELTQKLRDSSNIHLVLLDGYVFKNYERIFSDLRIPAERTFAIHASKNLSETYSAGGFDVTDGHCYIDILKHIKQSFREKCQKITVPKITYQNLESLGIYDQEPYITSDSNTSLKYAASHLDDIIHTEDRFADIGCNAGFFCFRAAKKTTCSVNGVDMSRHWLEIASHVNNSILQHRNIIFSNMDAIEFLLDSINSFEIIHCSSTYHYFREQQIDFLKAANNALAQNGILVLEVEIANSMEKPEVIKKSRGVDSVPCAFPNREMFLIQISGLFEIVGEFDSVFQKGSFYNRKYFHLRRK
;
A
#
# COMPACT_ATOMS: atom_id res chain seq x y z
N MET A 1 -30.57 9.90 -18.62
CA MET A 1 -32.00 9.69 -18.95
C MET A 1 -32.10 8.39 -19.73
N VAL A 2 -32.99 7.47 -19.35
CA VAL A 2 -33.13 6.17 -20.05
C VAL A 2 -33.80 6.42 -21.40
N ASN A 3 -33.12 6.05 -22.50
CA ASN A 3 -33.58 6.24 -23.88
C ASN A 3 -34.90 5.47 -24.14
N GLU A 4 -35.83 6.05 -24.89
CA GLU A 4 -37.14 5.45 -25.21
C GLU A 4 -37.01 4.12 -25.97
N GLU A 5 -35.96 3.92 -26.78
CA GLU A 5 -35.69 2.65 -27.45
C GLU A 5 -35.41 1.49 -26.48
N ALA A 6 -34.99 1.76 -25.24
CA ALA A 6 -34.85 0.71 -24.24
C ALA A 6 -36.21 0.12 -23.82
N LYS A 7 -37.33 0.83 -24.02
CA LYS A 7 -38.63 0.49 -23.44
C LYS A 7 -39.33 -0.71 -24.11
N SER A 8 -39.18 -0.94 -25.43
CA SER A 8 -39.97 -1.97 -26.14
C SER A 8 -39.42 -3.40 -25.98
N ASP A 9 -38.11 -3.55 -25.82
CA ASP A 9 -37.43 -4.86 -25.82
C ASP A 9 -37.05 -5.37 -24.42
N LEU A 10 -37.46 -4.67 -23.35
CA LEU A 10 -37.16 -5.03 -21.96
C LEU A 10 -38.09 -6.13 -21.39
N TRP A 11 -39.07 -6.60 -22.16
CA TRP A 11 -40.13 -7.48 -21.65
C TRP A 11 -40.10 -8.92 -22.15
N ASP A 12 -39.02 -9.35 -22.83
CA ASP A 12 -38.85 -10.78 -23.10
C ASP A 12 -38.64 -11.54 -21.77
N LYS A 13 -39.59 -12.42 -21.45
CA LYS A 13 -39.84 -12.97 -20.10
C LYS A 13 -38.85 -14.05 -19.64
N LYS A 14 -37.74 -14.27 -20.34
CA LYS A 14 -36.74 -15.27 -19.93
C LYS A 14 -35.80 -14.70 -18.86
N THR A 15 -35.61 -15.46 -17.78
CA THR A 15 -34.81 -15.22 -16.57
C THR A 15 -33.33 -14.98 -16.88
N LYS A 16 -33.00 -13.76 -17.31
CA LYS A 16 -31.64 -13.37 -17.70
C LYS A 16 -31.27 -12.06 -17.02
N PRO A 17 -30.02 -11.93 -16.54
CA PRO A 17 -29.47 -10.64 -16.13
C PRO A 17 -29.73 -9.57 -17.20
N ARG A 18 -30.08 -8.36 -16.78
CA ARG A 18 -30.38 -7.22 -17.65
C ARG A 18 -29.44 -6.08 -17.30
N GLY A 19 -29.07 -5.28 -18.28
CA GLY A 19 -28.25 -4.11 -18.03
C GLY A 19 -27.85 -3.37 -19.30
N TYR A 20 -27.21 -2.24 -19.07
CA TYR A 20 -26.86 -1.27 -20.09
C TYR A 20 -25.49 -0.65 -19.76
N VAL A 21 -24.64 -0.51 -20.76
CA VAL A 21 -23.42 0.30 -20.69
C VAL A 21 -23.78 1.68 -21.22
N ASP A 22 -23.82 2.67 -20.33
CA ASP A 22 -24.21 4.04 -20.68
C ASP A 22 -23.09 4.77 -21.43
N SER A 23 -21.84 4.59 -20.99
CA SER A 23 -20.68 5.30 -21.56
C SER A 23 -19.43 4.45 -21.55
N ILE A 24 -18.56 4.74 -22.51
CA ILE A 24 -17.23 4.17 -22.61
C ILE A 24 -16.25 5.30 -22.89
N GLU A 25 -15.31 5.51 -21.98
CA GLU A 25 -14.40 6.64 -21.99
C GLU A 25 -12.96 6.19 -21.77
N ILE A 26 -12.00 6.99 -22.20
CA ILE A 26 -10.59 6.79 -21.83
C ILE A 26 -10.25 7.80 -20.75
N VAL A 27 -9.88 7.31 -19.56
CA VAL A 27 -9.52 8.16 -18.42
C VAL A 27 -8.17 7.68 -17.88
N LEU A 28 -7.16 8.56 -17.93
CA LEU A 28 -5.84 8.35 -17.31
C LEU A 28 -5.16 7.01 -17.68
N GLY A 29 -5.28 6.56 -18.93
CA GLY A 29 -4.69 5.30 -19.38
C GLY A 29 -5.54 4.05 -19.12
N PHE A 30 -6.79 4.24 -18.71
CA PHE A 30 -7.80 3.18 -18.54
C PHE A 30 -8.94 3.38 -19.52
N LEU A 31 -9.51 2.27 -19.99
CA LEU A 31 -10.85 2.23 -20.56
C LEU A 31 -11.84 2.14 -19.38
N GLN A 32 -12.63 3.20 -19.21
CA GLN A 32 -13.68 3.31 -18.22
C GLN A 32 -15.02 2.95 -18.85
N LEU A 33 -15.74 1.99 -18.27
CA LEU A 33 -17.10 1.63 -18.66
C LEU A 33 -18.04 2.00 -17.53
N SER A 34 -19.07 2.80 -17.80
CA SER A 34 -20.11 3.10 -16.82
C SER A 34 -21.45 2.57 -17.30
N GLY A 35 -22.24 2.01 -16.38
CA GLY A 35 -23.50 1.37 -16.74
C GLY A 35 -24.35 0.98 -15.54
N TRP A 36 -25.32 0.11 -15.78
CA TRP A 36 -26.11 -0.55 -14.74
C TRP A 36 -26.43 -1.99 -15.13
N ALA A 37 -26.57 -2.86 -14.13
CA ALA A 37 -26.96 -4.25 -14.32
C ALA A 37 -27.75 -4.79 -13.11
N VAL A 38 -28.82 -5.52 -13.39
CA VAL A 38 -29.67 -6.21 -12.40
C VAL A 38 -29.96 -7.64 -12.82
N ASN A 39 -30.23 -8.52 -11.86
CA ASN A 39 -30.73 -9.87 -12.13
C ASN A 39 -32.25 -9.85 -12.39
N ASP A 40 -32.83 -11.05 -12.52
CA ASP A 40 -34.26 -11.24 -12.70
C ASP A 40 -35.11 -10.77 -11.50
N LYS A 41 -34.51 -10.74 -10.30
CA LYS A 41 -35.11 -10.19 -9.07
C LYS A 41 -34.91 -8.69 -8.89
N LEU A 42 -34.36 -7.99 -9.90
CA LEU A 42 -34.02 -6.56 -9.84
C LEU A 42 -32.94 -6.21 -8.79
N GLU A 43 -32.15 -7.20 -8.38
CA GLU A 43 -31.02 -7.03 -7.48
C GLU A 43 -29.75 -6.71 -8.28
N PRO A 44 -28.78 -5.96 -7.74
CA PRO A 44 -27.54 -5.63 -8.44
C PRO A 44 -26.72 -6.89 -8.81
N VAL A 45 -26.22 -6.97 -10.04
CA VAL A 45 -25.34 -8.07 -10.44
C VAL A 45 -23.91 -7.77 -10.02
N PHE A 46 -23.37 -8.51 -9.05
CA PHE A 46 -22.03 -8.28 -8.51
C PHE A 46 -20.88 -8.75 -9.40
N ASN A 47 -21.10 -9.77 -10.23
CA ASN A 47 -20.09 -10.35 -11.10
C ASN A 47 -20.28 -9.87 -12.54
N LEU A 48 -19.44 -8.94 -12.95
CA LEU A 48 -19.35 -8.45 -14.33
C LEU A 48 -18.04 -8.96 -14.93
N THR A 49 -18.13 -9.50 -16.13
CA THR A 49 -16.98 -9.86 -16.96
C THR A 49 -16.97 -8.90 -18.16
N VAL A 50 -15.79 -8.43 -18.57
CA VAL A 50 -15.65 -7.69 -19.83
C VAL A 50 -14.96 -8.59 -20.84
N VAL A 51 -15.57 -8.75 -22.01
CA VAL A 51 -15.06 -9.58 -23.11
C VAL A 51 -14.78 -8.71 -24.32
N LEU A 52 -13.57 -8.83 -24.85
CA LEU A 52 -13.11 -8.10 -26.02
C LEU A 52 -12.63 -9.09 -27.09
N ASP A 53 -13.29 -9.08 -28.26
CA ASP A 53 -13.03 -10.04 -29.35
C ASP A 53 -12.94 -11.51 -28.87
N ASN A 54 -13.87 -11.92 -28.00
CA ASN A 54 -13.95 -13.24 -27.34
C ASN A 54 -12.93 -13.52 -26.23
N ASN A 55 -12.09 -12.56 -25.85
CA ASN A 55 -11.16 -12.70 -24.73
C ASN A 55 -11.68 -11.98 -23.49
N GLU A 56 -11.73 -12.67 -22.35
CA GLU A 56 -12.03 -12.05 -21.06
C GLU A 56 -10.88 -11.14 -20.63
N LEU A 57 -11.19 -9.87 -20.36
CA LEU A 57 -10.22 -8.88 -19.90
C LEU A 57 -10.19 -8.85 -18.37
N ALA A 58 -8.99 -8.72 -17.82
CA ALA A 58 -8.83 -8.47 -16.40
C ALA A 58 -9.38 -7.07 -16.05
N ILE A 59 -10.37 -7.04 -15.16
CA ILE A 59 -10.90 -5.80 -14.59
C ILE A 59 -9.95 -5.36 -13.48
N TRP A 60 -9.44 -4.12 -13.58
CA TRP A 60 -8.60 -3.53 -12.53
C TRP A 60 -9.45 -3.11 -11.33
N GLU A 61 -10.58 -2.46 -11.59
CA GLU A 61 -11.50 -2.00 -10.56
C GLU A 61 -12.95 -2.11 -11.05
N LEU A 62 -13.84 -2.55 -10.15
CA LEU A 62 -15.29 -2.54 -10.31
C LEU A 62 -15.92 -1.79 -9.14
N LYS A 63 -16.38 -0.56 -9.38
CA LYS A 63 -17.05 0.27 -8.39
C LYS A 63 -18.55 0.26 -8.57
N ARG A 64 -19.30 0.16 -7.48
CA ARG A 64 -20.76 0.31 -7.49
C ARG A 64 -21.13 1.78 -7.33
N VAL A 65 -22.12 2.19 -8.11
CA VAL A 65 -22.66 3.56 -8.04
C VAL A 65 -24.18 3.51 -7.96
N THR A 66 -24.75 4.49 -7.26
CA THR A 66 -26.20 4.61 -7.15
C THR A 66 -26.80 5.17 -8.44
N ARG A 67 -27.89 4.56 -8.90
CA ARG A 67 -28.65 4.92 -10.11
C ARG A 67 -30.13 5.01 -9.77
N ASN A 68 -30.48 6.08 -9.08
CA ASN A 68 -31.86 6.37 -8.68
C ASN A 68 -32.80 6.52 -9.87
N ASP A 69 -32.28 7.00 -11.01
CA ASP A 69 -33.01 7.08 -12.28
C ASP A 69 -33.39 5.68 -12.80
N VAL A 70 -32.44 4.72 -12.77
CA VAL A 70 -32.67 3.34 -13.17
C VAL A 70 -33.58 2.62 -12.18
N SER A 71 -33.38 2.81 -10.88
CA SER A 71 -34.24 2.26 -9.81
C SER A 71 -35.71 2.67 -9.97
N LYS A 72 -35.95 3.97 -10.23
CA LYS A 72 -37.29 4.50 -10.53
C LYS A 72 -37.86 3.90 -11.81
N PHE A 73 -37.05 3.82 -12.87
CA PHE A 73 -37.46 3.29 -14.16
C PHE A 73 -37.87 1.81 -14.09
N LEU A 74 -37.08 0.99 -13.39
CA LEU A 74 -37.32 -0.46 -13.24
C LEU A 74 -38.35 -0.81 -12.16
N LYS A 75 -38.98 0.19 -11.52
CA LYS A 75 -40.01 0.02 -10.49
C LYS A 75 -39.65 -1.05 -9.44
N ASN A 76 -38.72 -0.71 -8.53
CA ASN A 76 -38.24 -1.50 -7.38
C ASN A 76 -36.85 -2.15 -7.54
N ALA A 77 -36.06 -1.79 -8.56
CA ALA A 77 -34.65 -2.18 -8.55
C ALA A 77 -33.89 -1.46 -7.44
N SER A 78 -32.89 -2.12 -6.86
CA SER A 78 -31.99 -1.47 -5.89
C SER A 78 -31.31 -0.26 -6.53
N PRO A 79 -31.22 0.90 -5.83
CA PRO A 79 -30.44 2.03 -6.28
C PRO A 79 -28.99 1.68 -6.59
N LEU A 80 -28.42 0.63 -5.98
CA LEU A 80 -27.01 0.24 -6.17
C LEU A 80 -26.76 -0.61 -7.44
N CYS A 81 -27.63 -0.51 -8.44
CA CYS A 81 -27.51 -1.28 -9.68
C CYS A 81 -26.47 -0.72 -10.67
N GLY A 82 -25.92 0.47 -10.43
CA GLY A 82 -24.91 1.07 -11.29
C GLY A 82 -23.51 0.48 -11.09
N PHE A 83 -22.68 0.57 -12.13
CA PHE A 83 -21.28 0.17 -12.08
C PHE A 83 -20.36 1.15 -12.83
N ILE A 84 -19.11 1.20 -12.40
CA ILE A 84 -17.96 1.75 -13.13
C ILE A 84 -16.88 0.67 -13.17
N ILE A 85 -16.41 0.32 -14.36
CA ILE A 85 -15.34 -0.66 -14.58
C ILE A 85 -14.13 0.05 -15.17
N LEU A 86 -12.94 -0.19 -14.61
CA LEU A 86 -11.67 0.29 -15.16
C LEU A 86 -10.85 -0.88 -15.72
N ILE A 87 -10.38 -0.72 -16.96
CA ILE A 87 -9.53 -1.70 -17.65
C ILE A 87 -8.28 -0.98 -18.14
N PRO A 88 -7.06 -1.42 -17.77
CA PRO A 88 -5.84 -0.80 -18.26
C PRO A 88 -5.76 -0.87 -19.79
N LEU A 89 -5.51 0.26 -20.46
CA LEU A 89 -5.40 0.28 -21.93
C LEU A 89 -4.31 -0.66 -22.45
N ALA A 90 -3.27 -0.94 -21.66
CA ALA A 90 -2.20 -1.86 -22.02
C ALA A 90 -2.65 -3.31 -22.22
N LEU A 91 -3.80 -3.70 -21.64
CA LEU A 91 -4.36 -5.05 -21.77
C LEU A 91 -5.30 -5.20 -22.98
N ILE A 92 -5.58 -4.10 -23.68
CA ILE A 92 -6.48 -4.08 -24.84
C ILE A 92 -5.65 -4.36 -26.10
N PRO A 93 -5.87 -5.49 -26.80
CA PRO A 93 -5.18 -5.78 -28.04
C PRO A 93 -5.40 -4.67 -29.07
N LYS A 94 -4.36 -4.26 -29.81
CA LYS A 94 -4.49 -3.22 -30.85
C LYS A 94 -5.49 -3.58 -31.95
N SER A 95 -5.69 -4.87 -32.17
CA SER A 95 -6.64 -5.44 -33.14
C SER A 95 -8.10 -5.42 -32.67
N ALA A 96 -8.37 -5.00 -31.44
CA ALA A 96 -9.69 -5.01 -30.82
C ALA A 96 -10.75 -4.29 -31.66
N LYS A 97 -11.93 -4.90 -31.82
CA LYS A 97 -13.05 -4.31 -32.57
C LYS A 97 -14.37 -4.29 -31.81
N VAL A 98 -14.62 -5.27 -30.94
CA VAL A 98 -15.92 -5.42 -30.28
C VAL A 98 -15.74 -5.60 -28.79
N LEU A 99 -16.26 -4.66 -28.01
CA LEU A 99 -16.32 -4.75 -26.55
C LEU A 99 -17.71 -5.21 -26.11
N ASN A 100 -17.77 -6.30 -25.35
CA ASN A 100 -18.98 -6.80 -24.72
C ASN A 100 -18.81 -6.74 -23.20
N VAL A 101 -19.81 -6.23 -22.49
CA VAL A 101 -19.90 -6.43 -21.03
C VAL A 101 -20.89 -7.55 -20.77
N ILE A 102 -20.49 -8.57 -20.01
CA ILE A 102 -21.29 -9.74 -19.70
C ILE A 102 -21.61 -9.73 -18.21
N ALA A 103 -22.90 -9.70 -17.89
CA ALA A 103 -23.38 -9.90 -16.53
C ALA A 103 -23.57 -11.40 -16.25
N LYS A 104 -22.96 -11.89 -15.16
CA LYS A 104 -23.13 -13.25 -14.66
C LYS A 104 -23.80 -13.18 -13.29
N ASP A 105 -24.99 -13.78 -13.15
CA ASP A 105 -25.61 -13.92 -11.84
C ASP A 105 -24.96 -15.10 -11.11
N SER A 106 -24.45 -14.90 -9.90
CA SER A 106 -23.86 -15.98 -9.09
C SER A 106 -24.83 -17.13 -8.80
N SER A 107 -26.15 -16.87 -8.84
CA SER A 107 -27.20 -17.85 -8.60
C SER A 107 -27.70 -18.57 -9.86
N SER A 108 -27.21 -18.19 -11.04
CA SER A 108 -27.66 -18.76 -12.32
C SER A 108 -26.49 -19.15 -13.22
N THR A 109 -26.62 -20.25 -13.97
CA THR A 109 -25.66 -20.62 -15.03
C THR A 109 -25.77 -19.73 -16.27
N HIS A 110 -26.68 -18.75 -16.27
CA HIS A 110 -26.97 -17.90 -17.41
C HIS A 110 -26.13 -16.62 -17.35
N SER A 111 -25.62 -16.24 -18.51
CA SER A 111 -24.94 -14.97 -18.72
C SER A 111 -25.69 -14.14 -19.76
N THR A 112 -25.63 -12.82 -19.62
CA THR A 112 -26.24 -11.91 -20.58
C THR A 112 -25.26 -10.84 -20.99
N LYS A 113 -25.09 -10.67 -22.31
CA LYS A 113 -24.43 -9.49 -22.86
C LYS A 113 -25.29 -8.26 -22.56
N LEU A 114 -24.72 -7.29 -21.85
CA LEU A 114 -25.32 -5.99 -21.61
C LEU A 114 -25.46 -5.22 -22.92
N ARG A 115 -26.51 -4.43 -23.04
CA ARG A 115 -26.73 -3.59 -24.22
C ARG A 115 -25.82 -2.37 -24.17
N GLU A 116 -25.41 -1.90 -25.33
CA GLU A 116 -24.57 -0.71 -25.47
C GLU A 116 -25.44 0.52 -25.73
N GLY A 117 -25.13 1.62 -25.03
CA GLY A 117 -25.52 3.00 -25.33
C GLY A 117 -25.33 3.37 -26.79
N HIS A 118 -26.20 4.22 -27.34
CA HIS A 118 -25.85 4.97 -28.55
C HIS A 118 -24.57 5.78 -28.35
N ASP A 119 -24.38 6.30 -27.14
CA ASP A 119 -23.18 7.02 -26.69
C ASP A 119 -22.04 6.09 -26.26
N ALA A 120 -22.27 4.78 -26.17
CA ALA A 120 -21.27 3.78 -25.80
C ALA A 120 -20.49 3.24 -27.00
N LYS A 121 -20.34 4.03 -28.08
CA LYS A 121 -19.52 3.65 -29.23
C LYS A 121 -18.07 4.04 -28.99
N ILE A 122 -17.21 3.04 -28.90
CA ILE A 122 -15.76 3.25 -28.78
C ILE A 122 -15.20 3.67 -30.14
N ASN A 123 -14.56 4.83 -30.19
CA ASN A 123 -13.68 5.15 -31.30
C ASN A 123 -12.35 4.38 -31.13
N TRP A 124 -12.24 3.21 -31.76
CA TRP A 124 -11.04 2.38 -31.67
C TRP A 124 -9.78 3.04 -32.25
N ASP A 125 -9.93 3.97 -33.19
CA ASP A 125 -8.80 4.77 -33.68
C ASP A 125 -8.29 5.71 -32.61
N TYR A 126 -9.19 6.29 -31.80
CA TYR A 126 -8.81 7.09 -30.64
C TYR A 126 -8.14 6.23 -29.55
N VAL A 127 -8.63 5.02 -29.28
CA VAL A 127 -7.98 4.07 -28.34
C VAL A 127 -6.57 3.73 -28.82
N ARG A 128 -6.41 3.36 -30.09
CA ARG A 128 -5.10 3.05 -30.69
C ARG A 128 -4.17 4.26 -30.68
N GLY A 129 -4.69 5.43 -31.03
CA GLY A 129 -3.98 6.70 -30.97
C GLY A 129 -3.47 6.97 -29.55
N THR A 130 -4.32 6.79 -28.54
CA THR A 130 -3.96 7.01 -27.14
C THR A 130 -2.97 5.95 -26.62
N GLN A 131 -3.07 4.69 -27.06
CA GLN A 131 -2.06 3.66 -26.77
C GLN A 131 -0.70 4.00 -27.39
N ASN A 132 -0.71 4.54 -28.61
CA ASN A 132 0.51 4.97 -29.29
C ASN A 132 1.08 6.25 -28.66
N VAL A 133 0.24 7.20 -28.21
CA VAL A 133 0.68 8.40 -27.48
C VAL A 133 1.19 8.05 -26.09
N THR A 134 0.54 7.15 -25.34
CA THR A 134 1.06 6.70 -24.04
C THR A 134 2.37 5.94 -24.19
N SER A 135 2.50 5.07 -25.19
CA SER A 135 3.76 4.36 -25.47
C SER A 135 4.85 5.26 -26.09
N SER A 136 4.49 6.24 -26.92
CA SER A 136 5.39 7.26 -27.50
C SER A 136 5.82 8.28 -26.47
N TRP A 137 4.92 8.76 -25.62
CA TRP A 137 5.20 9.68 -24.52
C TRP A 137 6.11 9.00 -23.48
N LEU A 138 5.89 7.71 -23.19
CA LEU A 138 6.82 6.89 -22.41
C LEU A 138 8.18 6.72 -23.11
N LYS A 139 8.23 6.51 -24.44
CA LYS A 139 9.49 6.37 -25.19
C LYS A 139 10.26 7.68 -25.37
N GLN A 140 9.59 8.79 -25.63
CA GLN A 140 10.19 10.09 -25.92
C GLN A 140 10.72 10.76 -24.64
N LYS A 141 10.04 10.60 -23.50
CA LYS A 141 10.60 10.99 -22.18
C LYS A 141 11.82 10.18 -21.75
N THR A 142 12.07 9.01 -22.37
CA THR A 142 13.24 8.17 -22.06
C THR A 142 14.47 8.56 -22.90
N LEU A 143 14.28 9.23 -24.04
CA LEU A 143 15.35 9.58 -24.98
C LEU A 143 15.80 11.05 -24.91
N GLU A 144 14.99 11.95 -24.37
CA GLU A 144 15.32 13.37 -24.19
C GLU A 144 15.36 13.74 -22.69
N MET A 145 16.44 13.39 -22.00
CA MET A 145 16.77 14.00 -20.69
C MET A 145 18.09 14.76 -20.76
N PRO A 146 18.05 16.10 -20.87
CA PRO A 146 19.13 16.97 -20.41
C PRO A 146 19.10 17.07 -18.87
N SER A 147 20.29 17.30 -18.32
CA SER A 147 20.77 17.31 -16.93
C SER A 147 20.06 18.20 -15.87
N ARG A 148 18.75 18.48 -15.97
CA ARG A 148 18.00 19.15 -14.88
C ARG A 148 16.65 18.49 -14.62
N ILE A 149 16.64 17.60 -13.63
CA ILE A 149 15.41 17.07 -13.01
C ILE A 149 14.80 18.20 -12.17
N SER A 150 13.60 18.64 -12.52
CA SER A 150 12.71 19.37 -11.62
C SER A 150 12.05 18.39 -10.65
N ASP A 151 12.04 18.72 -9.36
CA ASP A 151 11.66 17.90 -8.18
C ASP A 151 10.23 17.33 -8.11
N SER A 152 9.47 17.27 -9.20
CA SER A 152 8.10 16.77 -9.15
C SER A 152 8.01 15.25 -9.37
N LYS A 153 7.67 14.53 -8.30
CA LYS A 153 7.22 13.12 -8.23
C LYS A 153 8.29 12.06 -8.51
N ARG A 154 9.30 12.00 -7.63
CA ARG A 154 9.98 10.72 -7.37
C ARG A 154 9.00 9.81 -6.62
N VAL A 155 8.60 8.71 -7.26
CA VAL A 155 7.97 7.60 -6.54
C VAL A 155 9.05 7.03 -5.63
N SER A 156 8.93 7.27 -4.33
CA SER A 156 9.77 6.65 -3.30
C SER A 156 9.55 5.15 -3.36
N ILE A 157 10.49 4.43 -3.96
CA ILE A 157 10.52 2.96 -3.92
C ILE A 157 11.39 2.60 -2.71
N PRO A 158 11.00 1.60 -1.89
CA PRO A 158 11.85 1.11 -0.82
C PRO A 158 13.28 0.80 -1.30
N ASN A 159 14.28 1.14 -0.49
CA ASN A 159 15.69 0.97 -0.85
C ASN A 159 15.98 -0.50 -1.18
N PHE A 160 16.74 -0.75 -2.24
CA PHE A 160 17.17 -2.09 -2.64
C PHE A 160 18.62 -2.29 -2.22
N THR A 161 19.04 -3.51 -1.89
CA THR A 161 20.47 -3.84 -1.87
C THR A 161 20.76 -4.82 -3.00
N ALA A 162 21.56 -4.42 -3.97
CA ALA A 162 22.03 -5.29 -5.04
C ALA A 162 23.44 -5.79 -4.72
N ILE A 163 23.64 -7.10 -4.60
CA ILE A 163 24.97 -7.71 -4.47
C ILE A 163 25.34 -8.36 -5.79
N TYR A 164 26.53 -8.07 -6.31
CA TYR A 164 27.02 -8.63 -7.57
C TYR A 164 28.54 -8.76 -7.61
N GLY A 165 29.06 -9.62 -8.48
CA GLY A 165 30.49 -9.84 -8.72
C GLY A 165 31.00 -9.17 -10.01
N ALA A 166 32.23 -9.56 -10.41
CA ALA A 166 33.03 -8.89 -11.42
C ALA A 166 32.32 -8.87 -12.77
N SER A 167 32.59 -7.81 -13.55
CA SER A 167 31.97 -7.56 -14.85
C SER A 167 32.39 -8.58 -15.90
N ASN A 168 31.69 -9.70 -15.95
CA ASN A 168 31.83 -10.72 -16.99
C ASN A 168 30.47 -11.26 -17.49
N SER A 169 29.37 -10.60 -17.13
CA SER A 169 28.03 -10.95 -17.62
C SER A 169 27.13 -9.71 -17.72
N GLY A 170 26.07 -9.77 -18.54
CA GLY A 170 25.04 -8.72 -18.65
C GLY A 170 24.36 -8.37 -17.30
N LYS A 171 24.59 -9.20 -16.26
CA LYS A 171 24.03 -9.05 -14.93
C LYS A 171 24.74 -8.01 -14.07
N THR A 172 26.07 -7.95 -14.12
CA THR A 172 26.85 -6.86 -13.48
C THR A 172 26.47 -5.51 -14.08
N THR A 173 26.24 -5.48 -15.39
CA THR A 173 25.73 -4.30 -16.09
C THR A 173 24.33 -3.92 -15.61
N LEU A 174 23.43 -4.90 -15.44
CA LEU A 174 22.10 -4.68 -14.86
C LEU A 174 22.18 -4.09 -13.43
N CYS A 175 22.96 -4.68 -12.53
CA CYS A 175 23.09 -4.17 -11.16
C CYS A 175 23.71 -2.77 -11.11
N LYS A 176 24.77 -2.51 -11.90
CA LYS A 176 25.34 -1.17 -12.06
C LYS A 176 24.31 -0.17 -12.58
N HIS A 177 23.54 -0.56 -13.60
CA HIS A 177 22.54 0.32 -14.19
C HIS A 177 21.39 0.60 -13.21
N LEU A 178 20.85 -0.42 -12.54
CA LEU A 178 19.87 -0.26 -11.48
C LEU A 178 20.38 0.70 -10.39
N SER A 179 21.62 0.51 -9.94
CA SER A 179 22.23 1.40 -8.94
C SER A 179 22.40 2.85 -9.38
N SER A 180 22.47 3.10 -10.70
CA SER A 180 22.57 4.43 -11.28
C SER A 180 21.22 5.10 -11.53
N LEU A 181 20.14 4.32 -11.65
CA LEU A 181 18.81 4.80 -12.05
C LEU A 181 17.97 5.30 -10.87
N GLU A 182 18.20 4.79 -9.66
CA GLU A 182 17.34 5.09 -8.51
C GLU A 182 18.15 5.40 -7.25
N ASN A 183 17.82 6.53 -6.60
CA ASN A 183 18.28 6.81 -5.25
C ASN A 183 17.75 5.72 -4.32
N GLY A 184 18.65 5.04 -3.60
CA GLY A 184 18.29 4.01 -2.63
C GLY A 184 18.70 2.59 -2.99
N ILE A 185 19.34 2.34 -4.13
CA ILE A 185 19.92 1.02 -4.42
C ILE A 185 21.37 0.95 -3.91
N ILE A 186 21.58 0.21 -2.83
CA ILE A 186 22.91 -0.07 -2.29
C ILE A 186 23.55 -1.18 -3.07
N SER A 187 24.61 -0.85 -3.80
CA SER A 187 25.46 -1.86 -4.42
C SER A 187 26.47 -2.42 -3.44
N ILE A 188 26.54 -3.73 -3.36
CA ILE A 188 27.60 -4.48 -2.69
C ILE A 188 28.33 -5.27 -3.77
N HIS A 189 29.56 -4.86 -4.08
CA HIS A 189 30.42 -5.64 -4.94
C HIS A 189 31.03 -6.76 -4.13
N ALA A 190 30.60 -8.00 -4.35
CA ALA A 190 31.09 -9.13 -3.58
C ALA A 190 32.63 -9.25 -3.67
N ASP A 191 33.21 -8.97 -4.83
CA ASP A 191 34.67 -8.99 -5.02
C ASP A 191 35.40 -7.89 -4.22
N ASN A 192 34.70 -6.81 -3.83
CA ASN A 192 35.29 -5.76 -2.99
C ASN A 192 35.22 -6.12 -1.49
N ILE A 193 34.38 -7.09 -1.10
CA ILE A 193 34.32 -7.60 0.28
C ILE A 193 35.56 -8.44 0.58
N PHE A 194 36.05 -9.14 -0.44
CA PHE A 194 37.14 -10.09 -0.32
C PHE A 194 38.45 -9.47 -0.81
N ASP A 195 39.14 -8.75 0.07
CA ASP A 195 40.53 -8.34 -0.16
C ASP A 195 41.46 -9.58 -0.13
N LEU A 196 42.64 -9.49 -0.76
CA LEU A 196 43.73 -10.49 -0.76
C LEU A 196 44.11 -10.95 0.65
N LYS A 197 43.80 -10.16 1.68
CA LYS A 197 44.01 -10.51 3.09
C LYS A 197 43.27 -11.77 3.53
N ILE A 198 42.14 -12.12 2.91
CA ILE A 198 41.34 -13.30 3.29
C ILE A 198 41.90 -14.58 2.67
N ALA A 199 42.57 -14.48 1.52
CA ALA A 199 43.22 -15.61 0.86
C ALA A 199 44.58 -15.22 0.27
N PRO A 200 45.59 -14.94 1.10
CA PRO A 200 46.88 -14.39 0.67
C PRO A 200 47.69 -15.32 -0.24
N ASN A 201 47.31 -16.60 -0.29
CA ASN A 201 48.00 -17.63 -1.07
C ASN A 201 47.33 -17.93 -2.42
N LEU A 202 46.20 -17.31 -2.76
CA LEU A 202 45.67 -17.42 -4.11
C LEU A 202 46.40 -16.43 -5.02
N ASP A 203 47.18 -16.93 -5.98
CA ASP A 203 47.67 -16.12 -7.11
C ASP A 203 46.46 -15.74 -7.99
N ASN A 204 45.82 -14.64 -7.61
CA ASN A 204 44.55 -14.18 -8.16
C ASN A 204 44.71 -13.27 -9.38
N ARG A 205 45.91 -13.16 -9.94
CA ARG A 205 46.14 -12.42 -11.18
C ARG A 205 45.20 -12.97 -12.26
N MET A 206 44.30 -12.13 -12.74
CA MET A 206 43.39 -12.49 -13.81
C MET A 206 44.16 -12.53 -15.13
N ASP A 207 44.17 -13.69 -15.78
CA ASP A 207 44.48 -13.81 -17.21
C ASP A 207 43.31 -13.22 -18.01
N PHE A 208 43.18 -11.89 -18.06
CA PHE A 208 42.27 -11.24 -19.00
C PHE A 208 42.98 -11.01 -20.34
N TRP A 209 42.31 -11.40 -21.43
CA TRP A 209 42.71 -11.16 -22.82
C TRP A 209 42.44 -9.73 -23.31
N GLU A 210 41.96 -8.80 -22.47
CA GLU A 210 41.71 -7.41 -22.85
C GLU A 210 42.75 -6.43 -22.27
N PRO A 211 43.54 -5.73 -23.10
CA PRO A 211 44.63 -4.85 -22.66
C PRO A 211 44.23 -3.61 -21.86
N LYS A 212 42.93 -3.30 -21.71
CA LYS A 212 42.44 -2.00 -21.20
C LYS A 212 42.08 -1.94 -19.71
N ILE A 213 42.18 -3.06 -18.96
CA ILE A 213 41.84 -3.11 -17.51
C ILE A 213 43.11 -3.34 -16.66
N ARG A 214 44.27 -2.80 -17.09
CA ARG A 214 45.53 -2.97 -16.36
C ARG A 214 45.76 -1.96 -15.21
N ASP A 215 44.95 -0.92 -15.12
CA ASP A 215 45.15 0.17 -14.16
C ASP A 215 44.22 0.12 -12.93
N LEU A 216 43.44 -0.95 -12.75
CA LEU A 216 42.63 -1.15 -11.55
C LEU A 216 43.36 -2.06 -10.54
N PRO A 217 43.34 -1.73 -9.24
CA PRO A 217 43.96 -2.54 -8.19
C PRO A 217 43.39 -3.97 -8.23
N GLU A 218 44.27 -4.94 -7.99
CA GLU A 218 44.06 -6.39 -8.12
C GLU A 218 42.65 -6.84 -7.67
N HIS A 219 41.76 -7.09 -8.63
CA HIS A 219 40.42 -7.56 -8.32
C HIS A 219 40.45 -9.04 -7.92
N PHE A 220 39.97 -9.34 -6.71
CA PHE A 220 39.80 -10.69 -6.21
C PHE A 220 38.74 -11.44 -7.03
N ASN A 221 39.07 -12.62 -7.55
CA ASN A 221 38.11 -13.44 -8.27
C ASN A 221 37.39 -14.39 -7.29
N ILE A 222 36.19 -13.99 -6.85
CA ILE A 222 35.39 -14.74 -5.88
C ILE A 222 35.09 -16.17 -6.33
N THR A 223 34.91 -16.40 -7.64
CA THR A 223 34.65 -17.74 -8.18
C THR A 223 35.87 -18.64 -8.03
N LYS A 224 37.07 -18.15 -8.38
CA LYS A 224 38.32 -18.89 -8.16
C LYS A 224 38.55 -19.20 -6.69
N TYR A 225 38.25 -18.26 -5.78
CA TYR A 225 38.38 -18.50 -4.34
C TYR A 225 37.46 -19.62 -3.87
N ILE A 226 36.19 -19.58 -4.26
CA ILE A 226 35.19 -20.59 -3.88
C ILE A 226 35.54 -21.98 -4.41
N ASP A 227 36.10 -22.05 -5.62
CA ASP A 227 36.53 -23.31 -6.24
C ASP A 227 37.91 -23.77 -5.72
N SER A 228 38.58 -22.98 -4.88
CA SER A 228 39.91 -23.29 -4.35
C SER A 228 39.84 -24.21 -3.12
N ALA A 229 40.92 -24.96 -2.89
CA ALA A 229 41.09 -25.74 -1.65
C ALA A 229 41.19 -24.87 -0.38
N SER A 230 41.38 -23.55 -0.54
CA SER A 230 41.46 -22.59 0.56
C SER A 230 40.10 -21.96 0.91
N TYR A 231 39.02 -22.33 0.22
CA TYR A 231 37.69 -21.81 0.51
C TYR A 231 37.23 -22.18 1.92
N ASN A 232 36.96 -21.17 2.73
CA ASN A 232 36.30 -21.32 4.02
C ASN A 232 34.92 -20.66 3.98
N HIS A 233 33.88 -21.49 4.02
CA HIS A 233 32.49 -21.06 3.94
C HIS A 233 32.06 -20.16 5.12
N GLU A 234 32.43 -20.52 6.35
CA GLU A 234 32.06 -19.75 7.54
C GLU A 234 32.70 -18.36 7.51
N LEU A 235 33.98 -18.28 7.16
CA LEU A 235 34.70 -17.03 7.01
C LEU A 235 34.10 -16.17 5.89
N PHE A 236 33.74 -16.79 4.76
CA PHE A 236 33.06 -16.13 3.66
C PHE A 236 31.73 -15.49 4.11
N VAL A 237 30.88 -16.28 4.77
CA VAL A 237 29.59 -15.82 5.30
C VAL A 237 29.79 -14.72 6.34
N GLN A 238 30.77 -14.83 7.23
CA GLN A 238 31.06 -13.83 8.25
C GLN A 238 31.42 -12.47 7.64
N HIS A 239 32.31 -12.44 6.64
CA HIS A 239 32.71 -11.19 5.98
C HIS A 239 31.58 -10.57 5.16
N LEU A 240 30.86 -11.39 4.39
CA LEU A 240 29.68 -10.95 3.65
C LEU A 240 28.60 -10.41 4.60
N SER A 241 28.35 -11.09 5.72
CA SER A 241 27.40 -10.68 6.75
C SER A 241 27.80 -9.36 7.40
N ALA A 242 29.08 -9.17 7.72
CA ALA A 242 29.58 -7.93 8.31
C ALA A 242 29.36 -6.74 7.37
N GLU A 243 29.71 -6.88 6.09
CA GLU A 243 29.54 -5.82 5.09
C GLU A 243 28.05 -5.52 4.84
N LEU A 244 27.23 -6.57 4.70
CA LEU A 244 25.79 -6.44 4.58
C LEU A 244 25.20 -5.74 5.81
N THR A 245 25.53 -6.21 7.00
CA THR A 245 25.01 -5.65 8.25
C THR A 245 25.42 -4.20 8.43
N GLN A 246 26.64 -3.82 8.03
CA GLN A 246 27.10 -2.44 8.07
C GLN A 246 26.26 -1.58 7.11
N LYS A 247 26.17 -1.97 5.84
CA LYS A 247 25.41 -1.22 4.82
C LYS A 247 23.91 -1.19 5.09
N LEU A 248 23.33 -2.26 5.64
CA LEU A 248 21.94 -2.32 6.09
C LEU A 248 21.71 -1.45 7.34
N ARG A 249 22.67 -1.38 8.27
CA ARG A 249 22.59 -0.48 9.44
C ARG A 249 22.58 0.99 9.02
N ASP A 250 23.41 1.33 8.04
CA ASP A 250 23.53 2.69 7.54
C ASP A 250 22.33 3.11 6.68
N SER A 251 21.38 2.20 6.43
CA SER A 251 20.24 2.41 5.53
C SER A 251 18.95 1.83 6.10
N SER A 252 18.23 2.66 6.83
CA SER A 252 17.03 2.29 7.61
C SER A 252 15.85 1.74 6.81
N ASN A 253 15.85 1.84 5.47
CA ASN A 253 14.66 1.64 4.63
C ASN A 253 14.83 0.56 3.54
N ILE A 254 15.63 -0.49 3.78
CA ILE A 254 15.87 -1.55 2.78
C ILE A 254 14.88 -2.69 2.97
N HIS A 255 14.06 -2.94 1.93
CA HIS A 255 13.03 -3.98 1.98
C HIS A 255 13.36 -5.19 1.09
N LEU A 256 14.37 -5.09 0.23
CA LEU A 256 14.72 -6.14 -0.71
C LEU A 256 16.23 -6.29 -0.91
N VAL A 257 16.76 -7.50 -0.71
CA VAL A 257 18.13 -7.86 -1.09
C VAL A 257 18.11 -8.68 -2.38
N LEU A 258 18.61 -8.09 -3.46
CA LEU A 258 18.87 -8.72 -4.75
C LEU A 258 20.29 -9.30 -4.73
N LEU A 259 20.39 -10.60 -4.59
CA LEU A 259 21.66 -11.32 -4.62
C LEU A 259 21.83 -11.95 -6.00
N ASP A 260 22.78 -11.43 -6.78
CA ASP A 260 23.16 -11.98 -8.06
C ASP A 260 24.57 -12.59 -7.98
N GLY A 261 24.71 -13.82 -8.48
CA GLY A 261 26.01 -14.47 -8.60
C GLY A 261 25.97 -15.99 -8.58
N TYR A 262 26.95 -16.59 -9.27
CA TYR A 262 27.28 -18.02 -9.21
C TYR A 262 27.40 -18.53 -7.76
N VAL A 263 27.96 -17.68 -6.89
CA VAL A 263 28.13 -17.94 -5.46
C VAL A 263 26.81 -18.24 -4.76
N PHE A 264 25.80 -17.37 -4.90
CA PHE A 264 24.54 -17.54 -4.19
C PHE A 264 23.68 -18.68 -4.74
N LYS A 265 23.86 -19.01 -6.03
CA LYS A 265 23.20 -20.17 -6.65
C LYS A 265 23.72 -21.51 -6.09
N ASN A 266 25.03 -21.61 -5.87
CA ASN A 266 25.64 -22.87 -5.42
C ASN A 266 25.66 -22.99 -3.89
N TYR A 267 25.36 -21.92 -3.16
CA TYR A 267 25.41 -21.87 -1.70
C TYR A 267 24.14 -21.23 -1.12
N GLU A 268 22.97 -21.84 -1.38
CA GLU A 268 21.68 -21.36 -0.85
C GLU A 268 21.64 -21.24 0.69
N ARG A 269 22.48 -21.99 1.41
CA ARG A 269 22.63 -21.86 2.87
C ARG A 269 23.11 -20.48 3.33
N ILE A 270 23.78 -19.72 2.47
CA ILE A 270 24.18 -18.35 2.80
C ILE A 270 22.97 -17.50 3.21
N PHE A 271 21.79 -17.73 2.61
CA PHE A 271 20.58 -16.98 2.98
C PHE A 271 20.15 -17.25 4.43
N SER A 272 20.18 -18.51 4.87
CA SER A 272 19.86 -18.85 6.26
C SER A 272 20.91 -18.29 7.22
N ASP A 273 22.18 -18.30 6.82
CA ASP A 273 23.28 -17.93 7.71
C ASP A 273 23.43 -16.40 7.87
N LEU A 274 23.02 -15.63 6.86
CA LEU A 274 22.91 -14.17 6.92
C LEU A 274 21.75 -13.68 7.82
N ARG A 275 20.84 -14.58 8.24
CA ARG A 275 19.64 -14.27 9.03
C ARG A 275 18.77 -13.16 8.42
N ILE A 276 18.82 -13.00 7.10
CA ILE A 276 17.90 -12.10 6.39
C ILE A 276 16.54 -12.78 6.38
N PRO A 277 15.46 -12.14 6.87
CA PRO A 277 14.13 -12.75 6.85
C PRO A 277 13.76 -13.20 5.43
N ALA A 278 13.27 -14.43 5.28
CA ALA A 278 13.01 -15.05 3.98
C ALA A 278 11.97 -14.25 3.15
N GLU A 279 11.04 -13.59 3.84
CA GLU A 279 10.04 -12.68 3.31
C GLU A 279 10.62 -11.42 2.65
N ARG A 280 11.86 -11.05 2.98
CA ARG A 280 12.59 -9.90 2.40
C ARG A 280 13.67 -10.29 1.40
N THR A 281 13.91 -11.58 1.27
CA THR A 281 14.89 -12.09 0.34
C THR A 281 14.23 -12.32 -1.02
N PHE A 282 14.78 -11.68 -2.05
CA PHE A 282 14.40 -11.95 -3.43
C PHE A 282 15.66 -12.21 -4.24
N ALA A 283 16.01 -13.49 -4.35
CA ALA A 283 17.11 -13.92 -5.19
C ALA A 283 16.66 -13.94 -6.65
N ILE A 284 17.38 -13.23 -7.50
CA ILE A 284 17.19 -13.33 -8.94
C ILE A 284 18.27 -14.25 -9.49
N HIS A 285 17.86 -15.48 -9.79
CA HIS A 285 18.74 -16.42 -10.45
C HIS A 285 18.73 -16.16 -11.95
N ALA A 286 19.77 -15.50 -12.45
CA ALA A 286 19.98 -15.41 -13.88
C ALA A 286 20.64 -16.69 -14.41
N SER A 287 19.95 -17.44 -15.27
CA SER A 287 20.49 -18.65 -15.91
C SER A 287 20.88 -18.35 -17.35
N LYS A 288 22.03 -18.88 -17.82
CA LYS A 288 22.40 -18.86 -19.24
C LYS A 288 21.63 -19.99 -19.91
N ASN A 289 20.77 -19.69 -20.88
CA ASN A 289 20.09 -20.73 -21.65
C ASN A 289 20.99 -21.23 -22.79
N LEU A 290 20.51 -22.24 -23.53
CA LEU A 290 21.25 -22.87 -24.64
C LEU A 290 21.59 -21.89 -25.79
N SER A 291 20.89 -20.76 -25.89
CA SER A 291 21.13 -19.70 -26.88
C SER A 291 22.04 -18.58 -26.37
N GLU A 292 22.78 -18.81 -25.27
CA GLU A 292 23.65 -17.85 -24.60
C GLU A 292 22.98 -16.60 -24.02
N THR A 293 21.64 -16.54 -24.06
CA THR A 293 20.88 -15.45 -23.44
C THR A 293 20.72 -15.69 -21.94
N TYR A 294 20.85 -14.63 -21.15
CA TYR A 294 20.63 -14.68 -19.70
C TYR A 294 19.15 -14.50 -19.42
N SER A 295 18.55 -15.35 -18.60
CA SER A 295 17.16 -15.19 -18.16
C SER A 295 17.05 -15.08 -16.64
N ALA A 296 16.32 -14.08 -16.14
CA ALA A 296 16.06 -13.80 -14.73
C ALA A 296 14.56 -13.87 -14.47
N GLY A 297 14.08 -14.85 -13.71
CA GLY A 297 12.63 -15.01 -13.44
C GLY A 297 11.79 -15.20 -14.72
N GLY A 298 12.38 -15.73 -15.79
CA GLY A 298 11.72 -15.92 -17.09
C GLY A 298 11.89 -14.74 -18.08
N PHE A 299 12.53 -13.64 -17.68
CA PHE A 299 12.81 -12.50 -18.55
C PHE A 299 14.22 -12.59 -19.14
N ASP A 300 14.38 -12.39 -20.45
CA ASP A 300 15.70 -12.22 -21.07
C ASP A 300 16.33 -10.92 -20.52
N VAL A 301 17.57 -10.98 -20.04
CA VAL A 301 18.32 -9.85 -19.46
C VAL A 301 19.61 -9.57 -20.23
N THR A 302 19.78 -10.18 -21.39
CA THR A 302 21.03 -10.14 -22.17
C THR A 302 21.32 -8.72 -22.68
N ASP A 303 20.29 -7.96 -23.05
CA ASP A 303 20.45 -6.72 -23.82
C ASP A 303 20.17 -5.44 -23.01
N GLY A 304 20.15 -5.52 -21.68
CA GLY A 304 20.02 -4.35 -20.79
C GLY A 304 18.68 -3.59 -20.87
N HIS A 305 17.83 -3.81 -21.89
CA HIS A 305 16.56 -3.10 -22.10
C HIS A 305 15.37 -3.63 -21.26
N CYS A 306 15.57 -4.72 -20.52
CA CYS A 306 14.50 -5.48 -19.86
C CYS A 306 14.36 -5.16 -18.37
N TYR A 307 15.20 -4.27 -17.83
CA TYR A 307 15.29 -3.98 -16.39
C TYR A 307 14.00 -3.41 -15.79
N ILE A 308 13.26 -2.60 -16.56
CA ILE A 308 11.97 -2.03 -16.12
C ILE A 308 10.97 -3.16 -15.83
N ASP A 309 10.94 -4.18 -16.69
CA ASP A 309 10.01 -5.28 -16.55
C ASP A 309 10.43 -6.25 -15.44
N ILE A 310 11.75 -6.43 -15.21
CA ILE A 310 12.28 -7.10 -14.03
C ILE A 310 11.88 -6.36 -12.75
N LEU A 311 12.05 -5.03 -12.68
CA LEU A 311 11.65 -4.22 -11.52
C LEU A 311 10.15 -4.29 -11.27
N LYS A 312 9.32 -4.24 -12.31
CA LYS A 312 7.87 -4.45 -12.18
C LYS A 312 7.56 -5.85 -11.64
N HIS A 313 8.22 -6.88 -12.16
CA HIS A 313 8.04 -8.25 -11.71
C HIS A 313 8.45 -8.42 -10.24
N ILE A 314 9.63 -7.92 -9.86
CA ILE A 314 10.09 -7.89 -8.47
C ILE A 314 9.05 -7.22 -7.57
N LYS A 315 8.57 -6.02 -7.95
CA LYS A 315 7.55 -5.28 -7.19
C LYS A 315 6.27 -6.09 -7.03
N GLN A 316 5.81 -6.71 -8.10
CA GLN A 316 4.61 -7.52 -8.11
C GLN A 316 4.79 -8.77 -7.23
N SER A 317 5.90 -9.51 -7.37
CA SER A 317 6.18 -10.69 -6.56
C SER A 317 6.42 -10.37 -5.10
N PHE A 318 7.04 -9.23 -4.77
CA PHE A 318 7.15 -8.73 -3.40
C PHE A 318 5.76 -8.42 -2.83
N ARG A 319 4.92 -7.70 -3.59
CA ARG A 319 3.53 -7.43 -3.19
C ARG A 319 2.75 -8.71 -2.96
N GLU A 320 2.85 -9.70 -3.85
CA GLU A 320 2.22 -11.01 -3.71
C GLU A 320 2.76 -11.78 -2.50
N LYS A 321 4.07 -11.74 -2.23
CA LYS A 321 4.66 -12.33 -1.03
C LYS A 321 4.13 -11.64 0.23
N CYS A 322 4.11 -10.30 0.28
CA CYS A 322 3.54 -9.54 1.39
C CYS A 322 2.03 -9.78 1.57
N GLN A 323 1.29 -10.06 0.49
CA GLN A 323 -0.11 -10.46 0.55
C GLN A 323 -0.30 -11.91 1.01
N LYS A 324 0.67 -12.79 0.76
CA LYS A 324 0.71 -14.18 1.22
C LYS A 324 1.20 -14.31 2.66
N ILE A 325 1.96 -13.34 3.17
CA ILE A 325 2.13 -13.18 4.61
C ILE A 325 0.71 -13.02 5.15
N THR A 326 0.25 -14.04 5.87
CA THR A 326 -1.13 -14.20 6.32
C THR A 326 -1.44 -13.14 7.37
N VAL A 327 -1.54 -11.88 6.96
CA VAL A 327 -2.24 -10.88 7.75
C VAL A 327 -3.69 -11.33 7.66
N PRO A 328 -4.31 -11.72 8.79
CA PRO A 328 -5.70 -12.15 8.80
C PRO A 328 -6.51 -11.18 7.97
N LYS A 329 -7.39 -11.65 7.06
CA LYS A 329 -8.26 -10.73 6.31
C LYS A 329 -9.00 -9.89 7.34
N ILE A 330 -8.57 -8.65 7.48
CA ILE A 330 -9.08 -7.81 8.52
C ILE A 330 -10.32 -7.13 7.95
N THR A 331 -11.45 -7.27 8.62
CA THR A 331 -12.73 -6.73 8.15
C THR A 331 -12.72 -5.20 8.03
N TYR A 332 -11.82 -4.50 8.74
CA TYR A 332 -11.86 -3.03 8.89
C TYR A 332 -10.68 -2.27 8.27
N GLN A 333 -9.55 -2.93 8.01
CA GLN A 333 -8.31 -2.31 7.51
C GLN A 333 -7.55 -3.30 6.63
N ASN A 334 -7.24 -2.98 5.38
CA ASN A 334 -6.32 -3.80 4.58
C ASN A 334 -4.87 -3.31 4.77
N LEU A 335 -3.88 -4.09 4.36
CA LEU A 335 -2.47 -3.68 4.44
C LEU A 335 -2.20 -2.34 3.74
N GLU A 336 -2.93 -2.07 2.67
CA GLU A 336 -2.83 -0.80 1.93
C GLU A 336 -3.29 0.39 2.79
N SER A 337 -4.34 0.20 3.59
CA SER A 337 -4.85 1.19 4.53
C SER A 337 -3.97 1.40 5.74
N LEU A 338 -2.92 0.60 5.96
CA LEU A 338 -1.96 0.79 7.04
C LEU A 338 -0.80 1.73 6.65
N GLY A 339 -0.92 2.44 5.52
CA GLY A 339 0.08 3.40 5.06
C GLY A 339 1.35 2.75 4.50
N ILE A 340 1.30 1.44 4.20
CA ILE A 340 2.43 0.70 3.60
C ILE A 340 2.75 1.21 2.19
N TYR A 341 1.75 1.67 1.44
CA TYR A 341 1.93 2.22 0.10
C TYR A 341 1.66 3.72 0.10
N ASP A 342 2.64 4.51 -0.35
CA ASP A 342 2.62 5.99 -0.42
C ASP A 342 1.62 6.60 -1.42
N GLN A 343 0.66 5.83 -1.90
CA GLN A 343 -0.34 6.35 -2.83
C GLN A 343 -1.51 6.98 -2.05
N GLU A 344 -1.36 8.27 -1.77
CA GLU A 344 -2.43 9.19 -1.41
C GLU A 344 -3.53 9.23 -2.50
N PRO A 345 -4.83 9.28 -2.16
CA PRO A 345 -5.52 8.68 -1.03
C PRO A 345 -6.36 7.47 -1.51
N TYR A 346 -6.05 6.26 -1.03
CA TYR A 346 -6.95 5.12 -1.22
C TYR A 346 -8.14 5.22 -0.27
N ILE A 347 -9.35 5.25 -0.86
CA ILE A 347 -10.61 5.09 -0.14
C ILE A 347 -10.79 3.59 0.12
N THR A 348 -10.46 3.12 1.31
CA THR A 348 -10.82 1.76 1.74
C THR A 348 -12.24 1.73 2.28
N SER A 349 -12.96 0.64 2.03
CA SER A 349 -14.43 0.58 2.06
C SER A 349 -15.11 0.90 3.39
N ASP A 350 -14.46 0.74 4.55
CA ASP A 350 -15.19 0.74 5.83
C ASP A 350 -14.74 1.77 6.88
N SER A 351 -13.44 2.11 6.98
CA SER A 351 -12.95 2.98 8.05
C SER A 351 -12.58 4.41 7.63
N ASN A 352 -12.39 4.68 6.33
CA ASN A 352 -11.94 5.98 5.81
C ASN A 352 -10.72 6.56 6.56
N THR A 353 -9.83 5.71 7.07
CA THR A 353 -8.78 6.13 8.01
C THR A 353 -7.83 7.19 7.43
N SER A 354 -7.48 7.11 6.15
CA SER A 354 -6.67 8.15 5.49
C SER A 354 -7.36 9.52 5.47
N LEU A 355 -8.66 9.56 5.19
CA LEU A 355 -9.44 10.80 5.22
C LEU A 355 -9.58 11.33 6.64
N LYS A 356 -9.70 10.45 7.63
CA LYS A 356 -9.71 10.82 9.04
C LYS A 356 -8.39 11.43 9.50
N TYR A 357 -7.27 10.88 9.06
CA TYR A 357 -5.96 11.44 9.36
C TYR A 357 -5.82 12.84 8.78
N ALA A 358 -6.20 13.04 7.52
CA ALA A 358 -6.23 14.38 6.92
C ALA A 358 -7.14 15.34 7.71
N ALA A 359 -8.37 14.92 8.05
CA ALA A 359 -9.32 15.72 8.82
C ALA A 359 -8.88 16.00 10.26
N SER A 360 -7.95 15.21 10.81
CA SER A 360 -7.44 15.39 12.16
C SER A 360 -6.44 16.54 12.29
N HIS A 361 -5.90 17.05 11.17
CA HIS A 361 -4.87 18.09 11.17
C HIS A 361 -3.60 17.72 11.99
N LEU A 362 -3.33 16.42 12.17
CA LEU A 362 -2.14 15.98 12.90
C LEU A 362 -0.84 16.44 12.25
N ASP A 363 -0.75 16.41 10.91
CA ASP A 363 0.43 16.86 10.15
C ASP A 363 0.79 18.34 10.42
N ASP A 364 -0.17 19.15 10.89
CA ASP A 364 0.04 20.58 11.15
C ASP A 364 0.63 20.84 12.55
N ILE A 365 0.55 19.87 13.46
CA ILE A 365 0.87 20.07 14.89
C ILE A 365 1.89 19.08 15.47
N ILE A 366 2.16 17.97 14.79
CA ILE A 366 3.12 16.97 15.25
C ILE A 366 4.53 17.32 14.75
N HIS A 367 5.50 17.26 15.65
CA HIS A 367 6.90 17.60 15.42
C HIS A 367 7.81 16.38 15.67
N THR A 368 9.09 16.51 15.31
CA THR A 368 10.06 15.40 15.37
C THR A 368 10.45 15.02 16.79
N GLU A 369 10.48 16.00 17.68
CA GLU A 369 10.82 15.88 19.09
C GLU A 369 9.67 15.36 19.95
N ASP A 370 8.46 15.30 19.40
CA ASP A 370 7.27 14.95 20.17
C ASP A 370 7.28 13.49 20.64
N ARG A 371 6.59 13.27 21.76
CA ARG A 371 6.13 11.97 22.20
C ARG A 371 4.63 11.90 21.92
N PHE A 372 4.28 11.02 21.01
CA PHE A 372 2.93 10.82 20.50
C PHE A 372 2.32 9.55 21.09
N ALA A 373 1.10 9.63 21.62
CA ALA A 373 0.32 8.46 22.04
C ALA A 373 -0.95 8.34 21.19
N ASP A 374 -1.24 7.16 20.66
CA ASP A 374 -2.47 6.85 19.90
C ASP A 374 -3.36 5.88 20.69
N ILE A 375 -4.49 6.37 21.16
CA ILE A 375 -5.41 5.64 22.03
C ILE A 375 -6.49 4.93 21.22
N GLY A 376 -6.55 3.61 21.35
CA GLY A 376 -7.33 2.74 20.47
C GLY A 376 -6.68 2.65 19.10
N CYS A 377 -5.37 2.43 19.06
CA CYS A 377 -4.57 2.51 17.84
C CYS A 377 -4.93 1.44 16.79
N ASN A 378 -5.69 0.41 17.16
CA ASN A 378 -6.05 -0.71 16.30
C ASN A 378 -4.77 -1.31 15.67
N ALA A 379 -4.75 -1.54 14.35
CA ALA A 379 -3.58 -2.07 13.65
C ALA A 379 -2.48 -1.01 13.39
N GLY A 380 -2.56 0.18 14.01
CA GLY A 380 -1.44 1.12 14.11
C GLY A 380 -1.32 2.17 13.00
N PHE A 381 -2.37 2.42 12.20
CA PHE A 381 -2.28 3.36 11.08
C PHE A 381 -1.75 4.75 11.46
N PHE A 382 -2.34 5.39 12.49
CA PHE A 382 -1.92 6.72 12.93
C PHE A 382 -0.50 6.67 13.51
N CYS A 383 -0.16 5.62 14.25
CA CYS A 383 1.21 5.37 14.71
C CYS A 383 2.23 5.36 13.57
N PHE A 384 1.95 4.61 12.50
CA PHE A 384 2.84 4.51 11.34
C PHE A 384 2.98 5.84 10.61
N ARG A 385 1.88 6.57 10.44
CA ARG A 385 1.90 7.88 9.78
C ARG A 385 2.69 8.91 10.57
N ALA A 386 2.47 8.99 11.88
CA ALA A 386 3.25 9.85 12.78
C ALA A 386 4.75 9.50 12.71
N ALA A 387 5.11 8.23 12.95
CA ALA A 387 6.50 7.80 12.94
C ALA A 387 7.21 8.05 11.60
N LYS A 388 6.51 7.85 10.48
CA LYS A 388 7.05 8.08 9.14
C LYS A 388 7.27 9.55 8.83
N LYS A 389 6.36 10.43 9.26
CA LYS A 389 6.39 11.86 8.93
C LYS A 389 7.40 12.63 9.77
N THR A 390 7.48 12.35 11.06
CA THR A 390 8.25 13.19 11.98
C THR A 390 9.41 12.46 12.63
N THR A 391 9.48 11.13 12.58
CA THR A 391 10.44 10.30 13.37
C THR A 391 10.28 10.42 14.90
N CYS A 392 9.17 11.00 15.36
CA CYS A 392 8.84 11.19 16.77
C CYS A 392 8.68 9.86 17.53
N SER A 393 8.74 9.88 18.86
CA SER A 393 8.47 8.65 19.65
C SER A 393 6.97 8.38 19.66
N VAL A 394 6.55 7.16 19.35
CA VAL A 394 5.13 6.78 19.18
C VAL A 394 4.77 5.62 20.09
N ASN A 395 3.68 5.77 20.85
CA ASN A 395 3.07 4.71 21.66
C ASN A 395 1.65 4.43 21.16
N GLY A 396 1.43 3.26 20.55
CA GLY A 396 0.08 2.80 20.20
C GLY A 396 -0.51 1.93 21.32
N VAL A 397 -1.72 2.25 21.77
CA VAL A 397 -2.38 1.53 22.87
C VAL A 397 -3.72 0.98 22.41
N ASP A 398 -3.97 -0.31 22.64
CA ASP A 398 -5.25 -0.95 22.34
C ASP A 398 -5.52 -2.12 23.30
N MET A 399 -6.79 -2.32 23.67
CA MET A 399 -7.22 -3.45 24.50
C MET A 399 -7.24 -4.77 23.72
N SER A 400 -7.34 -4.73 22.39
CA SER A 400 -7.35 -5.89 21.53
C SER A 400 -5.94 -6.36 21.21
N ARG A 401 -5.53 -7.44 21.87
CA ARG A 401 -4.27 -8.14 21.55
C ARG A 401 -4.17 -8.51 20.07
N HIS A 402 -5.28 -8.92 19.45
CA HIS A 402 -5.33 -9.25 18.03
C HIS A 402 -4.86 -8.08 17.15
N TRP A 403 -5.30 -6.85 17.47
CA TRP A 403 -4.92 -5.67 16.69
C TRP A 403 -3.46 -5.32 16.84
N LEU A 404 -2.93 -5.43 18.06
CA LEU A 404 -1.54 -5.14 18.35
C LEU A 404 -0.58 -6.19 17.78
N GLU A 405 -1.00 -7.45 17.68
CA GLU A 405 -0.24 -8.49 16.99
C GLU A 405 -0.10 -8.16 15.50
N ILE A 406 -1.18 -7.69 14.85
CA ILE A 406 -1.14 -7.20 13.47
C ILE A 406 -0.23 -5.98 13.35
N ALA A 407 -0.42 -4.97 14.21
CA ALA A 407 0.37 -3.74 14.19
C ALA A 407 1.87 -4.04 14.38
N SER A 408 2.20 -4.88 15.35
CA SER A 408 3.58 -5.31 15.64
C SER A 408 4.16 -6.12 14.50
N HIS A 409 3.39 -7.02 13.89
CA HIS A 409 3.85 -7.78 12.74
C HIS A 409 4.12 -6.88 11.53
N VAL A 410 3.21 -5.95 11.22
CA VAL A 410 3.41 -4.97 10.14
C VAL A 410 4.63 -4.10 10.42
N ASN A 411 4.81 -3.62 11.65
CA ASN A 411 5.99 -2.83 11.99
C ASN A 411 7.27 -3.67 11.89
N ASN A 412 7.35 -4.82 12.56
CA ASN A 412 8.59 -5.59 12.62
C ASN A 412 8.98 -6.20 11.27
N SER A 413 8.00 -6.68 10.51
CA SER A 413 8.22 -7.42 9.26
C SER A 413 8.24 -6.52 8.03
N ILE A 414 7.59 -5.34 8.07
CA ILE A 414 7.45 -4.47 6.88
C ILE A 414 8.06 -3.09 7.12
N LEU A 415 7.55 -2.29 8.07
CA LEU A 415 7.86 -0.85 8.16
C LEU A 415 9.13 -0.51 8.95
N GLN A 416 9.42 -1.27 10.00
CA GLN A 416 10.58 -1.19 10.90
C GLN A 416 10.83 0.16 11.55
N HIS A 417 9.76 0.87 11.91
CA HIS A 417 9.90 2.04 12.76
C HIS A 417 10.41 1.61 14.14
N ARG A 418 11.64 2.02 14.47
CA ARG A 418 12.29 1.73 15.77
C ARG A 418 11.72 2.58 16.91
N ASN A 419 11.00 3.63 16.55
CA ASN A 419 10.39 4.64 17.41
C ASN A 419 8.92 4.36 17.71
N ILE A 420 8.41 3.14 17.43
CA ILE A 420 7.03 2.75 17.76
C ILE A 420 7.03 1.63 18.80
N ILE A 421 6.23 1.80 19.85
CA ILE A 421 5.91 0.79 20.84
C ILE A 421 4.40 0.54 20.83
N PHE A 422 4.00 -0.72 20.92
CA PHE A 422 2.59 -1.13 21.00
C PHE A 422 2.31 -1.79 22.35
N SER A 423 1.31 -1.29 23.07
CA SER A 423 0.98 -1.72 24.44
C SER A 423 -0.45 -2.25 24.52
N ASN A 424 -0.59 -3.51 24.97
CA ASN A 424 -1.90 -4.11 25.25
C ASN A 424 -2.34 -3.76 26.66
N MET A 425 -3.00 -2.61 26.81
CA MET A 425 -3.33 -2.02 28.11
C MET A 425 -4.64 -1.24 28.02
N ASP A 426 -5.30 -1.07 29.16
CA ASP A 426 -6.42 -0.12 29.26
C ASP A 426 -5.89 1.30 29.05
N ALA A 427 -6.63 2.10 28.28
CA ALA A 427 -6.20 3.44 27.93
C ALA A 427 -6.10 4.37 29.15
N ILE A 428 -7.00 4.25 30.12
CA ILE A 428 -6.99 5.09 31.32
C ILE A 428 -5.81 4.69 32.20
N GLU A 429 -5.60 3.39 32.42
CA GLU A 429 -4.45 2.86 33.17
C GLU A 429 -3.12 3.33 32.56
N PHE A 430 -2.96 3.16 31.24
CA PHE A 430 -1.77 3.62 30.51
C PHE A 430 -1.49 5.12 30.70
N LEU A 431 -2.54 5.95 30.62
CA LEU A 431 -2.40 7.39 30.75
C LEU A 431 -2.08 7.82 32.20
N LEU A 432 -2.65 7.13 33.20
CA LEU A 432 -2.35 7.38 34.61
C LEU A 432 -0.88 7.08 34.95
N ASP A 433 -0.29 6.08 34.30
CA ASP A 433 1.14 5.73 34.46
C ASP A 433 2.09 6.65 33.66
N SER A 434 1.53 7.52 32.80
CA SER A 434 2.29 8.32 31.83
C SER A 434 2.22 9.83 32.10
N ILE A 435 2.27 10.25 33.36
CA ILE A 435 2.15 11.67 33.77
C ILE A 435 3.18 12.54 33.03
N ASN A 436 2.74 13.66 32.44
CA ASN A 436 3.57 14.62 31.69
C ASN A 436 4.47 14.00 30.60
N SER A 437 4.03 12.91 29.99
CA SER A 437 4.85 12.08 29.11
C SER A 437 4.61 12.30 27.61
N PHE A 438 3.57 13.06 27.22
CA PHE A 438 3.21 13.22 25.81
C PHE A 438 2.98 14.66 25.39
N GLU A 439 3.60 15.08 24.30
CA GLU A 439 3.29 16.36 23.65
C GLU A 439 1.96 16.27 22.90
N ILE A 440 1.67 15.11 22.30
CA ILE A 440 0.44 14.84 21.57
C ILE A 440 -0.19 13.52 22.03
N ILE A 441 -1.48 13.56 22.33
CA ILE A 441 -2.31 12.36 22.49
C ILE A 441 -3.39 12.40 21.41
N HIS A 442 -3.53 11.32 20.65
CA HIS A 442 -4.57 11.14 19.66
C HIS A 442 -5.58 10.08 20.12
N CYS A 443 -6.86 10.32 19.90
CA CYS A 443 -7.93 9.37 20.21
C CYS A 443 -9.06 9.53 19.18
N SER A 444 -9.07 8.67 18.16
CA SER A 444 -10.09 8.64 17.11
C SER A 444 -10.96 7.41 17.23
N SER A 445 -12.27 7.54 17.01
CA SER A 445 -13.23 6.43 17.04
C SER A 445 -13.31 5.62 18.35
N THR A 446 -12.69 6.08 19.43
CA THR A 446 -12.60 5.32 20.69
C THR A 446 -13.43 5.95 21.82
N TYR A 447 -13.63 7.28 21.81
CA TYR A 447 -14.16 8.01 22.97
C TYR A 447 -15.56 7.56 23.46
N HIS A 448 -16.46 7.18 22.54
CA HIS A 448 -17.80 6.70 22.90
C HIS A 448 -17.81 5.33 23.60
N TYR A 449 -16.70 4.59 23.60
CA TYR A 449 -16.56 3.31 24.30
C TYR A 449 -16.22 3.45 25.79
N PHE A 450 -15.73 4.61 26.24
CA PHE A 450 -15.44 4.84 27.68
C PHE A 450 -16.70 4.93 28.54
N ARG A 451 -17.88 5.19 27.93
CA ARG A 451 -19.18 5.22 28.62
C ARG A 451 -19.16 6.17 29.82
N GLU A 452 -19.41 5.68 31.02
CA GLU A 452 -19.39 6.49 32.25
C GLU A 452 -18.00 7.02 32.60
N GLN A 453 -16.94 6.42 32.05
CA GLN A 453 -15.54 6.76 32.34
C GLN A 453 -14.99 7.85 31.39
N GLN A 454 -15.84 8.49 30.59
CA GLN A 454 -15.43 9.56 29.66
C GLN A 454 -14.68 10.71 30.36
N ILE A 455 -15.16 11.14 31.53
CA ILE A 455 -14.49 12.19 32.32
C ILE A 455 -13.18 11.68 32.91
N ASP A 456 -13.12 10.44 33.34
CA ASP A 456 -11.90 9.85 33.91
C ASP A 456 -10.81 9.71 32.84
N PHE A 457 -11.18 9.31 31.62
CA PHE A 457 -10.29 9.35 30.46
C PHE A 457 -9.77 10.77 30.20
N LEU A 458 -10.64 11.79 30.17
CA LEU A 458 -10.22 13.18 29.94
C LEU A 458 -9.25 13.67 31.02
N LYS A 459 -9.48 13.33 32.29
CA LYS A 459 -8.55 13.66 33.39
C LYS A 459 -7.21 12.94 33.24
N ALA A 460 -7.23 11.64 32.92
CA ALA A 460 -6.01 10.87 32.71
C ALA A 460 -5.19 11.44 31.53
N ALA A 461 -5.84 11.74 30.40
CA ALA A 461 -5.20 12.37 29.25
C ALA A 461 -4.62 13.74 29.59
N ASN A 462 -5.35 14.56 30.37
CA ASN A 462 -4.86 15.87 30.80
C ASN A 462 -3.57 15.76 31.62
N ASN A 463 -3.53 14.82 32.57
CA ASN A 463 -2.35 14.58 33.40
C ASN A 463 -1.18 13.99 32.61
N ALA A 464 -1.48 13.16 31.61
CA ALA A 464 -0.46 12.52 30.77
C ALA A 464 0.19 13.48 29.77
N LEU A 465 -0.51 14.53 29.34
CA LEU A 465 0.05 15.54 28.44
C LEU A 465 1.14 16.35 29.13
N ALA A 466 2.21 16.70 28.41
CA ALA A 466 3.19 17.68 28.83
C ALA A 466 2.57 19.09 28.95
N GLN A 467 3.33 20.05 29.46
CA GLN A 467 2.90 21.45 29.45
C GLN A 467 2.65 21.89 28.01
N ASN A 468 1.49 22.51 27.76
CA ASN A 468 1.01 22.90 26.42
C ASN A 468 0.72 21.72 25.46
N GLY A 469 0.76 20.47 25.93
CA GLY A 469 0.42 19.31 25.12
C GLY A 469 -1.02 19.37 24.61
N ILE A 470 -1.26 18.70 23.48
CA ILE A 470 -2.55 18.70 22.78
C ILE A 470 -3.14 17.30 22.76
N LEU A 471 -4.39 17.18 23.20
CA LEU A 471 -5.24 16.04 22.94
C LEU A 471 -6.04 16.28 21.65
N VAL A 472 -5.79 15.47 20.63
CA VAL A 472 -6.57 15.41 19.39
C VAL A 472 -7.64 14.34 19.54
N LEU A 473 -8.87 14.77 19.84
CA LEU A 473 -9.98 13.89 20.20
C LEU A 473 -11.07 13.91 19.12
N GLU A 474 -11.39 12.77 18.54
CA GLU A 474 -12.59 12.62 17.71
C GLU A 474 -13.80 12.29 18.59
N VAL A 475 -14.84 13.11 18.52
CA VAL A 475 -16.08 12.90 19.25
C VAL A 475 -17.25 12.84 18.28
N GLU A 476 -18.11 11.84 18.46
CA GLU A 476 -19.41 11.77 17.80
C GLU A 476 -20.44 12.52 18.66
N ILE A 477 -20.87 13.69 18.19
CA ILE A 477 -21.64 14.67 18.97
C ILE A 477 -23.13 14.48 18.72
N ALA A 478 -23.89 14.17 19.76
CA ALA A 478 -25.34 14.03 19.67
C ALA A 478 -26.04 15.36 19.32
N ASN A 479 -27.06 15.31 18.45
CA ASN A 479 -27.81 16.47 17.97
C ASN A 479 -28.80 17.09 19.01
N SER A 480 -28.78 16.66 20.27
CA SER A 480 -29.71 17.20 21.29
C SER A 480 -29.26 18.58 21.74
N MET A 481 -30.15 19.58 21.63
CA MET A 481 -29.85 20.98 21.94
C MET A 481 -30.50 21.48 23.24
N GLU A 482 -31.35 20.68 23.89
CA GLU A 482 -32.22 21.19 24.95
C GLU A 482 -31.56 21.24 26.35
N LYS A 483 -30.62 20.34 26.63
CA LYS A 483 -29.89 20.27 27.90
C LYS A 483 -28.59 19.48 27.77
N PRO A 484 -27.56 19.71 28.61
CA PRO A 484 -26.37 18.88 28.62
C PRO A 484 -26.73 17.43 28.97
N GLU A 485 -26.45 16.48 28.07
CA GLU A 485 -26.70 15.07 28.30
C GLU A 485 -25.76 14.14 27.51
N VAL A 486 -25.67 12.89 27.98
CA VAL A 486 -25.01 11.78 27.28
C VAL A 486 -26.08 10.81 26.79
N ILE A 487 -26.20 10.67 25.47
CA ILE A 487 -27.15 9.72 24.87
C ILE A 487 -26.50 8.35 24.76
N LYS A 488 -27.16 7.32 25.31
CA LYS A 488 -26.70 5.94 25.20
C LYS A 488 -27.39 5.24 24.03
N LYS A 489 -26.63 4.68 23.08
CA LYS A 489 -27.17 3.90 21.96
C LYS A 489 -26.34 2.65 21.67
N SER A 490 -27.01 1.53 21.42
CA SER A 490 -26.39 0.30 20.93
C SER A 490 -26.17 0.38 19.43
N ARG A 491 -24.96 0.04 18.96
CA ARG A 491 -24.72 -0.21 17.53
C ARG A 491 -24.88 -1.70 17.26
N GLY A 492 -25.23 -2.06 16.03
CA GLY A 492 -25.47 -3.46 15.65
C GLY A 492 -24.27 -4.40 15.83
N VAL A 493 -23.06 -3.84 16.01
CA VAL A 493 -21.81 -4.58 16.22
C VAL A 493 -21.33 -4.58 17.67
N ASP A 494 -21.96 -3.80 18.55
CA ASP A 494 -21.53 -3.67 19.94
C ASP A 494 -22.47 -4.43 20.88
N SER A 495 -21.89 -5.16 21.83
CA SER A 495 -22.64 -5.89 22.87
C SER A 495 -23.20 -4.98 23.96
N VAL A 496 -22.68 -3.74 24.08
CA VAL A 496 -23.04 -2.79 25.14
C VAL A 496 -23.27 -1.41 24.52
N PRO A 497 -24.29 -0.64 24.97
CA PRO A 497 -24.51 0.72 24.50
C PRO A 497 -23.25 1.60 24.61
N CYS A 498 -23.01 2.39 23.57
CA CYS A 498 -22.00 3.44 23.55
C CYS A 498 -22.59 4.76 24.06
N ALA A 499 -21.71 5.68 24.49
CA ALA A 499 -22.09 6.97 25.06
C ALA A 499 -21.72 8.14 24.14
N PHE A 500 -22.71 8.93 23.76
CA PHE A 500 -22.59 10.05 22.82
C PHE A 500 -23.00 11.35 23.52
N PRO A 501 -22.05 12.17 24.01
CA PRO A 501 -22.39 13.46 24.58
C PRO A 501 -22.93 14.39 23.49
N ASN A 502 -23.88 15.25 23.83
CA ASN A 502 -24.13 16.42 23.00
C ASN A 502 -23.05 17.48 23.26
N ARG A 503 -23.07 18.56 22.46
CA ARG A 503 -22.02 19.57 22.51
C ARG A 503 -21.91 20.23 23.89
N GLU A 504 -23.04 20.59 24.50
CA GLU A 504 -23.07 21.21 25.83
C GLU A 504 -22.48 20.29 26.91
N MET A 505 -22.83 19.00 26.90
CA MET A 505 -22.25 18.04 27.84
C MET A 505 -20.75 17.86 27.61
N PHE A 506 -20.31 17.79 26.36
CA PHE A 506 -18.89 17.68 26.04
C PHE A 506 -18.09 18.90 26.54
N LEU A 507 -18.63 20.12 26.39
CA LEU A 507 -18.03 21.34 26.94
C LEU A 507 -17.91 21.29 28.46
N ILE A 508 -18.93 20.78 29.16
CA ILE A 508 -18.89 20.57 30.61
C ILE A 508 -17.80 19.55 30.97
N GLN A 509 -17.72 18.43 30.25
CA GLN A 509 -16.74 17.36 30.51
C GLN A 509 -15.29 17.86 30.41
N ILE A 510 -14.98 18.75 29.47
CA ILE A 510 -13.62 19.30 29.30
C ILE A 510 -13.37 20.57 30.13
N SER A 511 -14.39 21.13 30.77
CA SER A 511 -14.29 22.38 31.52
C SER A 511 -13.29 22.25 32.67
N GLY A 512 -12.41 23.24 32.82
CA GLY A 512 -11.33 23.23 33.80
C GLY A 512 -10.14 22.32 33.46
N LEU A 513 -10.27 21.40 32.50
CA LEU A 513 -9.19 20.51 32.06
C LEU A 513 -8.49 21.07 30.81
N PHE A 514 -9.27 21.47 29.81
CA PHE A 514 -8.75 21.81 28.49
C PHE A 514 -9.24 23.16 27.96
N GLU A 515 -8.45 23.74 27.06
CA GLU A 515 -8.81 24.83 26.16
C GLU A 515 -9.02 24.25 24.74
N ILE A 516 -10.13 24.59 24.07
CA ILE A 516 -10.32 24.22 22.67
C ILE A 516 -9.50 25.18 21.81
N VAL A 517 -8.53 24.65 21.08
CA VAL A 517 -7.67 25.43 20.17
C VAL A 517 -7.95 25.14 18.69
N GLY A 518 -8.77 24.11 18.42
CA GLY A 518 -9.26 23.77 17.09
C GLY A 518 -10.50 22.88 17.14
N GLU A 519 -11.42 23.07 16.21
CA GLU A 519 -12.60 22.23 16.00
C GLU A 519 -12.76 21.99 14.50
N PHE A 520 -12.72 20.72 14.07
CA PHE A 520 -12.72 20.33 12.67
C PHE A 520 -13.76 19.25 12.42
N ASP A 521 -14.38 19.24 11.24
CA ASP A 521 -15.30 18.17 10.87
C ASP A 521 -14.52 16.89 10.55
N SER A 522 -14.93 15.77 11.14
CA SER A 522 -14.39 14.45 10.81
C SER A 522 -15.19 13.81 9.68
N VAL A 523 -14.74 12.64 9.25
CA VAL A 523 -15.36 11.87 8.17
C VAL A 523 -16.52 11.04 8.71
N PHE A 524 -17.65 11.06 7.99
CA PHE A 524 -18.75 10.15 8.30
C PHE A 524 -18.31 8.69 8.19
N GLN A 525 -18.61 7.90 9.21
CA GLN A 525 -18.36 6.46 9.22
C GLN A 525 -19.67 5.69 9.23
N LYS A 526 -19.69 4.59 8.47
CA LYS A 526 -20.80 3.64 8.49
C LYS A 526 -21.03 3.14 9.91
N GLY A 527 -22.26 3.28 10.39
CA GLY A 527 -22.64 2.93 11.78
C GLY A 527 -22.54 4.07 12.79
N SER A 528 -22.13 5.28 12.37
CA SER A 528 -22.31 6.49 13.19
C SER A 528 -23.78 6.88 13.22
N PHE A 529 -24.25 7.31 14.37
CA PHE A 529 -25.56 7.93 14.58
C PHE A 529 -25.52 9.44 14.35
N TYR A 530 -24.39 10.08 14.61
CA TYR A 530 -24.24 11.53 14.59
C TYR A 530 -22.99 12.00 13.83
N ASN A 531 -22.90 13.33 13.66
CA ASN A 531 -21.72 13.96 13.09
C ASN A 531 -20.52 13.82 14.04
N ARG A 532 -19.36 13.61 13.44
CA ARG A 532 -18.09 13.46 14.15
C ARG A 532 -17.27 14.71 13.96
N LYS A 533 -16.61 15.15 15.03
CA LYS A 533 -15.72 16.30 15.02
C LYS A 533 -14.40 15.93 15.69
N TYR A 534 -13.31 16.45 15.16
CA TYR A 534 -12.05 16.51 15.87
C TYR A 534 -12.00 17.78 16.71
N PHE A 535 -11.63 17.64 17.97
CA PHE A 535 -11.30 18.73 18.86
C PHE A 535 -9.82 18.67 19.18
N HIS A 536 -9.11 19.76 18.97
CA HIS A 536 -7.76 19.95 19.48
C HIS A 536 -7.87 20.63 20.83
N LEU A 537 -7.53 19.90 21.87
CA LEU A 537 -7.71 20.27 23.27
C LEU A 537 -6.34 20.50 23.91
N ARG A 538 -5.95 21.75 24.11
CA ARG A 538 -4.71 22.10 24.81
C ARG A 538 -4.91 21.94 26.31
N ARG A 539 -3.95 21.32 26.98
CA ARG A 539 -3.91 21.23 28.44
C ARG A 539 -3.89 22.64 29.07
N LYS A 540 -4.74 22.87 30.08
CA LYS A 540 -4.76 24.10 30.89
C LYS A 540 -3.76 24.10 32.03
#